data_AF-A0A3R7XYL6-F1
#
_entry.id   AF-A0A3R7XYL6-F1
#
_cell.length_a   1.000
_cell.length_b   1.000
_cell.length_c   1.000
_cell.angle_alpha   90.00
_cell.angle_beta   90.00
_cell.angle_gamma   90.00
#
_symmetry.space_group_name_H-M   'P 1'
#
loop_
_entity.id
_entity.type
_entity.pdbx_description
1 polymer ?
#
loop_
_entity_poly.entity_id
_entity_poly.type
_entity_poly.pdbx_seq_one_letter_code
_entity_poly.pdbx_strand_id
1 'polypeptide(L)'
;MFLQWISKCDLMPVSADSYVLKKFSEKCQRGMCSMVVSSLTETNVDILTVLPSGHHIRWAMEVLGHSFALPMEDSDVILGSLGIYQRWLGVDDETKSGRDQRPACMQKVEQTFIQDMLGQMTLLFEERTKEDGSVEKNMATHLLGRLEGAK
;
A
#
# COMPACT_ATOMS: atom_id res chain seq x y z
N MET A 1 -8.57 -2.84 2.99
CA MET A 1 -8.42 -1.94 1.82
C MET A 1 -8.73 -0.48 2.14
N PHE A 2 -7.80 0.28 2.73
CA PHE A 2 -7.96 1.65 3.27
C PHE A 2 -8.39 2.77 2.28
N LEU A 3 -8.93 2.45 1.11
CA LEU A 3 -9.35 3.42 0.10
C LEU A 3 -10.81 3.82 0.28
N GLN A 4 -11.16 4.41 1.43
CA GLN A 4 -12.51 4.99 1.57
C GLN A 4 -12.78 6.05 0.50
N TRP A 5 -11.74 6.69 -0.06
CA TRP A 5 -11.89 7.66 -1.13
C TRP A 5 -12.08 7.00 -2.52
N ILE A 6 -11.32 5.94 -2.87
CA ILE A 6 -11.50 5.23 -4.16
C ILE A 6 -12.84 4.47 -4.18
N SER A 7 -13.28 3.96 -3.02
CA SER A 7 -14.63 3.41 -2.86
C SER A 7 -15.73 4.45 -3.05
N LYS A 8 -15.50 5.73 -2.73
CA LYS A 8 -16.46 6.82 -3.03
C LYS A 8 -16.52 7.15 -4.52
N CYS A 9 -15.47 6.83 -5.27
CA CYS A 9 -15.40 7.04 -6.71
C CYS A 9 -15.88 5.83 -7.54
N ASP A 10 -16.38 4.76 -6.88
CA ASP A 10 -16.83 3.50 -7.51
C ASP A 10 -15.75 2.81 -8.38
N LEU A 11 -14.48 3.13 -8.12
CA LEU A 11 -13.34 2.68 -8.92
C LEU A 11 -12.85 1.28 -8.53
N MET A 12 -13.27 0.74 -7.37
CA MET A 12 -12.98 -0.63 -6.96
C MET A 12 -14.10 -1.24 -6.09
N PRO A 13 -14.55 -2.48 -6.37
CA PRO A 13 -15.52 -3.18 -5.53
C PRO A 13 -14.90 -3.61 -4.20
N VAL A 14 -15.59 -3.31 -3.09
CA VAL A 14 -15.15 -3.70 -1.76
C VAL A 14 -15.53 -5.17 -1.50
N SER A 15 -14.55 -6.07 -1.40
CA SER A 15 -14.79 -7.46 -1.02
C SER A 15 -14.95 -7.61 0.50
N ALA A 16 -15.74 -8.59 0.95
CA ALA A 16 -15.96 -8.87 2.37
C ALA A 16 -14.67 -9.27 3.12
N ASP A 17 -13.67 -9.79 2.41
CA ASP A 17 -12.39 -10.23 2.95
C ASP A 17 -11.31 -9.12 2.96
N SER A 18 -11.69 -7.89 2.60
CA SER A 18 -10.79 -6.73 2.65
C SER A 18 -10.62 -6.23 4.09
N TYR A 19 -9.52 -5.51 4.36
CA TYR A 19 -9.27 -4.80 5.63
C TYR A 19 -8.83 -5.67 6.81
N VAL A 20 -8.21 -6.81 6.54
CA VAL A 20 -7.61 -7.65 7.59
C VAL A 20 -6.56 -6.85 8.36
N LEU A 21 -5.71 -6.08 7.69
CA LEU A 21 -4.63 -5.31 8.32
C LEU A 21 -5.13 -4.21 9.28
N LYS A 22 -6.28 -3.59 8.99
CA LYS A 22 -6.86 -2.52 9.82
C LYS A 22 -7.15 -2.94 11.26
N LYS A 23 -7.33 -4.25 11.50
CA LYS A 23 -7.69 -4.80 12.81
C LYS A 23 -6.49 -4.87 13.76
N PHE A 24 -5.27 -4.69 13.24
CA PHE A 24 -4.04 -4.78 14.01
C PHE A 24 -3.49 -3.40 14.37
N SER A 25 -2.60 -3.33 15.36
CA SER A 25 -1.89 -2.08 15.68
C SER A 25 -0.97 -1.66 14.54
N GLU A 26 -0.66 -0.36 14.44
CA GLU A 26 0.25 0.19 13.43
C GLU A 26 1.61 -0.54 13.43
N LYS A 27 2.17 -0.80 14.62
CA LYS A 27 3.42 -1.58 14.78
C LYS A 27 3.32 -2.98 14.15
N CYS A 28 2.18 -3.64 14.30
CA CYS A 28 1.95 -4.97 13.73
C CYS A 28 1.76 -4.89 12.20
N GLN A 29 1.04 -3.88 11.72
CA GLN A 29 0.89 -3.62 10.28
C GLN A 29 2.25 -3.40 9.60
N ARG A 30 3.11 -2.53 10.18
CA ARG A 30 4.48 -2.30 9.71
C ARG A 30 5.33 -3.56 9.71
N GLY A 31 5.28 -4.33 10.80
CA GLY A 31 5.96 -5.63 10.89
C GLY A 31 5.53 -6.62 9.81
N MET A 32 4.22 -6.72 9.55
CA MET A 32 3.70 -7.58 8.48
C MET A 32 4.15 -7.12 7.10
N CYS A 33 4.10 -5.82 6.80
CA CYS A 33 4.61 -5.28 5.54
C CYS A 33 6.09 -5.63 5.35
N SER A 34 6.93 -5.40 6.36
CA SER A 34 8.35 -5.72 6.30
C SER A 34 8.59 -7.21 6.04
N MET A 35 7.90 -8.11 6.75
CA MET A 35 8.06 -9.56 6.59
C MET A 35 7.63 -10.04 5.19
N VAL A 36 6.46 -9.61 4.73
CA VAL A 36 5.92 -10.05 3.43
C VAL A 36 6.75 -9.51 2.28
N VAL A 37 7.13 -8.24 2.33
CA VAL A 37 7.96 -7.63 1.28
C VAL A 37 9.33 -8.29 1.23
N SER A 38 9.96 -8.52 2.37
CA SER A 38 11.25 -9.20 2.43
C SER A 38 11.16 -10.59 1.81
N SER A 39 10.15 -11.38 2.22
CA SER A 39 9.94 -12.73 1.69
C SER A 39 9.68 -12.73 0.18
N LEU A 40 8.82 -11.85 -0.34
CA LEU A 40 8.49 -11.83 -1.77
C LEU A 40 9.59 -11.22 -2.66
N THR A 41 10.55 -10.49 -2.06
CA THR A 41 11.69 -9.91 -2.77
C THR A 41 12.87 -10.89 -2.88
N GLU A 42 12.93 -11.91 -2.01
CA GLU A 42 13.97 -12.93 -2.03
C GLU A 42 14.06 -13.67 -3.38
N THR A 43 15.28 -13.88 -3.87
CA THR A 43 15.57 -14.38 -5.22
C THR A 43 15.19 -15.85 -5.45
N ASN A 44 15.00 -16.62 -4.37
CA ASN A 44 14.77 -18.06 -4.41
C ASN A 44 13.32 -18.45 -4.07
N VAL A 45 12.40 -17.48 -4.01
CA VAL A 45 11.01 -17.78 -3.70
C VAL A 45 10.27 -18.24 -4.93
N ASP A 46 9.81 -19.48 -4.91
CA ASP A 46 8.88 -19.99 -5.89
C ASP A 46 7.48 -19.40 -5.63
N ILE A 47 7.17 -18.31 -6.34
CA ILE A 47 5.90 -17.59 -6.25
C ILE A 47 4.69 -18.51 -6.52
N LEU A 48 4.85 -19.57 -7.33
CA LEU A 48 3.76 -20.51 -7.60
C LEU A 48 3.44 -21.37 -6.37
N THR A 49 4.42 -21.62 -5.51
CA THR A 49 4.22 -22.35 -4.25
C THR A 49 3.69 -21.45 -3.14
N VAL A 50 4.19 -20.22 -3.05
CA VAL A 50 3.82 -19.28 -1.99
C VAL A 50 2.46 -18.61 -2.25
N LEU A 51 2.14 -18.32 -3.52
CA LEU A 51 0.91 -17.63 -3.92
C LEU A 51 0.13 -18.44 -4.97
N PRO A 52 -0.35 -19.65 -4.64
CA PRO A 52 -0.92 -20.59 -5.63
C PRO A 52 -2.31 -20.18 -6.14
N SER A 53 -2.98 -19.22 -5.50
CA SER A 53 -4.37 -18.87 -5.84
C SER A 53 -4.61 -17.37 -5.79
N GLY A 54 -5.67 -16.91 -6.47
CA GLY A 54 -6.05 -15.50 -6.48
C GLY A 54 -6.37 -14.93 -5.09
N HIS A 55 -6.77 -15.77 -4.12
CA HIS A 55 -6.97 -15.31 -2.73
C HIS A 55 -5.63 -14.97 -2.06
N HIS A 56 -4.59 -15.78 -2.27
CA HIS A 56 -3.25 -15.49 -1.75
C HIS A 56 -2.70 -14.21 -2.35
N ILE A 57 -2.90 -13.98 -3.65
CA ILE A 57 -2.51 -12.73 -4.31
C ILE A 57 -3.26 -11.54 -3.73
N ARG A 58 -4.59 -11.60 -3.59
CA ARG A 58 -5.36 -10.49 -3.02
C ARG A 58 -4.96 -10.18 -1.58
N TRP A 59 -4.67 -11.21 -0.77
CA TRP A 59 -4.16 -11.02 0.58
C TRP A 59 -2.77 -10.36 0.57
N ALA A 60 -1.84 -10.85 -0.27
CA ALA A 60 -0.52 -10.25 -0.41
C ALA A 60 -0.61 -8.79 -0.90
N MET A 61 -1.48 -8.51 -1.86
CA MET A 61 -1.76 -7.15 -2.34
C MET A 61 -2.38 -6.26 -1.27
N GLU A 62 -3.08 -6.79 -0.26
CA GLU A 62 -3.51 -5.96 0.86
C GLU A 62 -2.31 -5.46 1.66
N VAL A 63 -1.32 -6.33 1.90
CA VAL A 63 -0.09 -6.02 2.64
C VAL A 63 0.83 -5.10 1.84
N LEU A 64 1.00 -5.39 0.55
CA LEU A 64 1.78 -4.57 -0.37
C LEU A 64 1.11 -3.21 -0.62
N GLY A 65 -0.22 -3.18 -0.76
CA GLY A 65 -0.95 -1.92 -0.89
C GLY A 65 -0.82 -1.04 0.34
N HIS A 66 -0.85 -1.64 1.54
CA HIS A 66 -0.67 -0.89 2.78
C HIS A 66 0.74 -0.30 2.93
N SER A 67 1.76 -0.96 2.37
CA SER A 67 3.14 -0.47 2.51
C SER A 67 3.35 0.91 1.89
N PHE A 68 2.64 1.25 0.80
CA PHE A 68 2.74 2.56 0.15
C PHE A 68 2.29 3.73 1.05
N ALA A 69 1.41 3.45 2.02
CA ALA A 69 0.93 4.43 3.00
C ALA A 69 1.86 4.56 4.23
N LEU A 70 2.90 3.72 4.37
CA LEU A 70 3.81 3.76 5.51
C LEU A 70 4.65 5.04 5.57
N PRO A 71 5.07 5.51 6.76
CA PRO A 71 6.00 6.63 6.89
C PRO A 71 7.27 6.48 6.03
N MET A 72 7.90 7.60 5.65
CA MET A 72 9.09 7.55 4.77
C MET A 72 10.30 6.86 5.41
N GLU A 73 10.30 6.71 6.73
CA GLU A 73 11.28 5.91 7.48
C GLU A 73 11.27 4.43 7.05
N ASP A 74 10.16 3.94 6.50
CA ASP A 74 10.03 2.58 5.96
C ASP A 74 10.25 2.53 4.43
N SER A 75 11.07 3.45 3.88
CA SER A 75 11.31 3.57 2.43
C SER A 75 11.75 2.27 1.77
N ASP A 76 12.53 1.43 2.45
CA ASP A 76 12.99 0.15 1.92
C ASP A 76 11.82 -0.82 1.66
N VAL A 77 10.83 -0.81 2.55
CA VAL A 77 9.61 -1.63 2.43
C VAL A 77 8.73 -1.11 1.29
N ILE A 78 8.64 0.21 1.15
CA ILE A 78 7.92 0.87 0.05
C ILE A 78 8.56 0.51 -1.30
N LEU A 79 9.88 0.65 -1.41
CA LEU A 79 10.62 0.34 -2.63
C LEU A 79 10.58 -1.16 -2.98
N GLY A 80 10.68 -2.04 -1.98
CA GLY A 80 10.52 -3.48 -2.20
C GLY A 80 9.13 -3.83 -2.73
N SER A 81 8.09 -3.19 -2.19
CA SER A 81 6.70 -3.36 -2.68
C SER A 81 6.53 -2.86 -4.11
N LEU A 82 7.15 -1.73 -4.43
CA LEU A 82 7.17 -1.19 -5.79
C LEU A 82 7.85 -2.16 -6.76
N GLY A 83 8.98 -2.76 -6.37
CA GLY A 83 9.69 -3.75 -7.18
C GLY A 83 8.86 -5.02 -7.44
N ILE A 84 8.10 -5.49 -6.45
CA ILE A 84 7.17 -6.61 -6.61
C ILE A 84 6.07 -6.26 -7.62
N TYR A 85 5.47 -5.07 -7.52
CA TYR A 85 4.44 -4.64 -8.48
C TYR A 85 5.00 -4.44 -9.88
N GLN A 86 6.21 -3.90 -10.04
CA GLN A 86 6.88 -3.79 -11.34
C GLN A 86 7.06 -5.17 -12.01
N ARG A 87 7.50 -6.17 -11.22
CA ARG A 87 7.63 -7.56 -11.66
C ARG A 87 6.27 -8.15 -12.07
N TRP A 88 5.22 -7.88 -11.29
CA TRP A 88 3.86 -8.37 -11.58
C TRP A 88 3.14 -7.60 -12.70
N LEU A 89 3.61 -6.40 -13.04
CA LEU A 89 3.13 -5.61 -14.18
C LEU A 89 3.91 -5.90 -15.46
N GLY A 90 5.03 -6.63 -15.38
CA GLY A 90 5.86 -6.93 -16.54
C GLY A 90 6.67 -5.73 -17.05
N VAL A 91 7.04 -4.82 -16.15
CA VAL A 91 7.80 -3.60 -16.48
C VAL A 91 9.24 -3.61 -15.97
N ASP A 92 9.64 -4.69 -15.28
CA ASP A 92 11.01 -4.89 -14.80
C ASP A 92 11.95 -5.37 -15.91
N ASP A 93 13.26 -5.29 -15.67
CA ASP A 93 14.25 -5.62 -16.70
C ASP A 93 14.29 -7.13 -17.06
N GLU A 94 13.88 -8.00 -16.14
CA GLU A 94 13.83 -9.45 -16.40
C GLU A 94 12.68 -9.84 -17.33
N THR A 95 11.55 -9.11 -17.30
CA THR A 95 10.44 -9.36 -18.22
C THR A 95 10.78 -8.91 -19.65
N LYS A 96 11.65 -7.91 -19.83
CA LYS A 96 12.26 -7.58 -21.14
C LYS A 96 13.09 -8.73 -21.70
N SER A 97 13.59 -9.61 -20.83
CA SER A 97 14.31 -10.84 -21.21
C SER A 97 13.37 -12.02 -21.52
N GLY A 98 12.06 -11.79 -21.61
CA GLY A 98 11.06 -12.78 -22.00
C GLY A 98 10.59 -13.72 -20.89
N ARG A 99 11.01 -13.48 -19.63
CA ARG A 99 10.56 -14.25 -18.47
C ARG A 99 9.34 -13.58 -17.83
N ASP A 100 8.16 -14.15 -18.04
CA ASP A 100 6.95 -13.71 -17.34
C ASP A 100 7.02 -14.15 -15.88
N GLN A 101 7.13 -13.18 -14.97
CA GLN A 101 7.24 -13.42 -13.52
C GLN A 101 5.90 -13.18 -12.80
N ARG A 102 4.82 -12.98 -13.55
CA ARG A 102 3.49 -12.76 -12.99
C ARG A 102 2.95 -14.07 -12.43
N PRO A 103 2.34 -14.05 -11.23
CA PRO A 103 1.62 -15.20 -10.70
C PRO A 103 0.61 -15.77 -11.71
N ALA A 104 0.67 -17.08 -11.97
CA ALA A 104 -0.17 -17.73 -12.99
C ALA A 104 -1.68 -17.52 -12.76
N CYS A 105 -2.11 -17.37 -11.50
CA CYS A 105 -3.51 -17.12 -11.16
C CYS A 105 -4.01 -15.72 -11.57
N MET A 106 -3.11 -14.76 -11.84
CA MET A 106 -3.47 -13.41 -12.29
C MET A 106 -3.82 -13.38 -13.78
N GLN A 107 -3.21 -14.23 -14.61
CA GLN A 107 -3.34 -14.19 -16.08
C GLN A 107 -4.79 -14.25 -16.59
N LYS A 108 -5.70 -14.91 -15.85
CA LYS A 108 -7.12 -15.06 -16.23
C LYS A 108 -7.95 -13.80 -15.99
N VAL A 109 -7.52 -12.93 -15.09
CA VAL A 109 -8.24 -11.72 -14.62
C VAL A 109 -7.27 -10.54 -14.49
N GLU A 110 -6.30 -10.50 -15.40
CA GLU A 110 -5.11 -9.64 -15.32
C GLU A 110 -5.48 -8.17 -15.17
N GLN A 111 -6.47 -7.70 -15.94
CA GLN A 111 -6.92 -6.31 -15.95
C GLN A 111 -7.39 -5.84 -14.57
N THR A 112 -8.11 -6.68 -13.83
CA THR A 112 -8.55 -6.33 -12.47
C THR A 112 -7.36 -6.13 -11.55
N PHE A 113 -6.40 -7.06 -11.59
CA PHE A 113 -5.21 -6.93 -10.75
C PHE A 113 -4.33 -5.74 -11.13
N ILE A 114 -4.21 -5.40 -12.42
CA ILE A 114 -3.50 -4.21 -12.88
C ILE A 114 -4.14 -2.94 -12.31
N GLN A 115 -5.48 -2.83 -12.42
CA GLN A 115 -6.22 -1.70 -11.87
C GLN A 115 -6.01 -1.56 -10.36
N ASP A 116 -6.10 -2.67 -9.63
CA ASP A 116 -5.87 -2.71 -8.18
C ASP A 116 -4.44 -2.28 -7.82
N MET A 117 -3.42 -2.79 -8.52
CA MET A 117 -2.01 -2.44 -8.29
C MET A 117 -1.74 -0.94 -8.54
N LEU A 118 -2.19 -0.43 -9.69
CA LEU A 118 -2.03 0.99 -10.02
C LEU A 118 -2.77 1.89 -9.03
N GLY A 119 -3.99 1.50 -8.64
CA GLY A 119 -4.78 2.19 -7.63
C GLY A 119 -4.06 2.28 -6.29
N GLN A 120 -3.43 1.19 -5.85
CA GLN A 120 -2.66 1.18 -4.60
C GLN A 120 -1.36 1.97 -4.69
N MET A 121 -0.68 1.97 -5.83
CA MET A 121 0.54 2.79 -6.03
C MET A 121 0.25 4.28 -5.92
N THR A 122 -0.99 4.74 -6.17
CA THR A 122 -1.35 6.15 -5.98
C THR A 122 -1.20 6.62 -4.53
N LEU A 123 -1.22 5.70 -3.55
CA LEU A 123 -1.01 6.00 -2.13
C LEU A 123 0.37 6.59 -1.83
N LEU A 124 1.35 6.41 -2.72
CA LEU A 124 2.65 7.08 -2.64
C LEU A 124 2.54 8.61 -2.63
N PHE A 125 1.47 9.15 -3.21
CA PHE A 125 1.23 10.58 -3.33
C PHE A 125 0.27 11.12 -2.26
N GLU A 126 -0.25 10.27 -1.38
CA GLU A 126 -1.04 10.75 -0.24
C GLU A 126 -0.13 11.51 0.73
N GLU A 127 -0.60 12.65 1.21
CA GLU A 127 0.12 13.45 2.20
C GLU A 127 0.28 12.64 3.48
N ARG A 128 1.54 12.40 3.87
CA ARG A 128 1.84 11.79 5.16
C ARG A 128 1.73 12.87 6.22
N THR A 129 0.57 13.00 6.86
CA THR A 129 0.46 13.81 8.08
C THR A 129 1.48 13.27 9.07
N LYS A 130 2.51 14.07 9.36
CA LYS A 130 3.25 13.89 10.60
C LYS A 130 2.20 14.03 11.70
N GLU A 131 2.10 13.05 12.59
CA GLU A 131 1.59 13.36 13.93
C GLU A 131 2.60 14.29 14.61
N ASP A 132 2.72 15.52 14.12
CA ASP A 132 3.17 16.65 14.92
C ASP A 132 2.01 16.94 15.87
N GLY A 133 1.86 16.10 16.89
CA GLY A 133 1.05 16.43 18.04
C GLY A 133 1.62 17.68 18.71
N SER A 134 1.23 18.87 18.24
CA SER A 134 1.14 20.14 19.00
C SER A 134 1.09 21.45 18.19
N VAL A 135 1.08 21.48 16.85
CA VAL A 135 1.20 22.79 16.17
C VAL A 135 -0.15 23.48 15.89
N GLU A 136 -1.22 22.74 15.56
CA GLU A 136 -2.49 23.39 15.17
C GLU A 136 -3.28 24.02 16.33
N LYS A 137 -3.05 23.60 17.58
CA LYS A 137 -3.69 24.26 18.75
C LYS A 137 -3.09 25.62 19.12
N ASN A 138 -1.88 25.95 18.65
CA ASN A 138 -1.19 27.16 19.06
C ASN A 138 -1.43 28.36 18.12
N MET A 139 -1.78 28.15 16.85
CA MET A 139 -2.12 29.26 15.95
C MET A 139 -3.52 29.84 16.21
N ALA A 140 -4.50 29.00 16.56
CA ALA A 140 -5.86 29.47 16.87
C ALA A 140 -5.90 30.35 18.14
N THR A 141 -5.05 30.04 19.13
CA THR A 141 -5.03 30.78 20.40
C THR A 141 -4.28 32.13 20.28
N HIS A 142 -3.28 32.23 19.41
CA HIS A 142 -2.51 33.47 19.24
C HIS A 142 -3.22 34.55 18.39
N LEU A 143 -4.24 34.17 17.61
CA LEU A 143 -5.07 35.13 16.86
C LEU A 143 -6.31 35.59 17.65
N LEU A 144 -6.86 34.75 18.55
CA LEU A 144 -7.97 35.14 19.42
C LEU A 144 -7.54 36.01 20.62
N GLY A 145 -6.31 35.84 21.13
CA GLY A 145 -5.81 36.65 22.25
C GLY A 145 -5.54 38.13 21.92
N ARG A 146 -5.60 38.53 20.65
CA ARG A 146 -5.30 39.90 20.21
C ARG A 146 -6.53 40.78 19.98
N LEU A 147 -7.74 40.20 20.11
CA LEU A 147 -9.01 40.92 19.88
C LEU A 147 -9.79 41.23 21.17
N GLU A 148 -9.40 40.70 22.33
CA GLU A 148 -10.10 40.95 23.61
C GLU A 148 -9.49 42.07 24.47
N GLY A 149 -8.44 42.75 24.00
CA GLY A 149 -7.75 43.83 24.74
C GLY A 149 -8.13 45.27 24.36
N ALA A 150 -9.14 45.46 23.51
CA ALA A 150 -9.56 46.79 23.05
C ALA A 150 -11.05 47.03 23.33
N LYS A 151 -11.40 47.18 24.60
CA LYS A 151 -12.60 47.88 25.04
C LYS A 151 -12.40 48.48 26.41
#